data_AF-A0A6C0LKD3-F1
#
_entry.id   AF-A0A6C0LKD3-F1
#
_cell.length_a   1.000
_cell.length_b   1.000
_cell.length_c   1.000
_cell.angle_alpha   90.00
_cell.angle_beta   90.00
_cell.angle_gamma   90.00
#
_symmetry.space_group_name_H-M   'P 1'
#
loop_
_entity.id
_entity.type
_entity.pdbx_description
1 polymer ?
#
loop_
_entity_poly.entity_id
_entity_poly.type
_entity_poly.pdbx_seq_one_letter_code
_entity_poly.pdbx_strand_id
1 'polypeptide(L)'
;MDMVRINFIPDRIKYILYEKIKAKVFDNNGIIFGGFVRDMIINDHYKSIYNNRNNRTPHSSHNIHQFWNRFYHTETAARVMVAKDMDICMYREEDVNAFIVALGELFNEEVGFGNVSSSDFTTINNNENRYSTVAMKMHKKLIYNVIVGRIPYVHSGIELSFEFDIVVPVGKNIQPPFYNTDMLSNVFILNKQGVVMSKHTGTIIDHMSVLNRQKMSMKIMSDVVEFKTQFCMRSRSDASDISDVSDDFECGNFEYNIKVYERIHKMLFREFHWNITNLPFLLENYKAIKIKNIEETAADGTSTEKPPTFVKETCCICIGCINSNEKVVKISTNTKNVYTTLHAYCIFKYFHTQLDTAKKDFLGNSEQFEFRCPMRSVVNFKKCYDNIDKIINDKMKT
;
A
#
# COMPACT_ATOMS: atom_id res chain seq x y z
N MET A 1 42.46 15.10 9.63
CA MET A 1 41.68 14.07 10.35
C MET A 1 40.80 13.41 9.32
N ASP A 2 41.11 12.19 8.93
CA ASP A 2 40.25 11.42 8.04
C ASP A 2 39.00 10.99 8.83
N MET A 3 37.84 11.52 8.46
CA MET A 3 36.57 11.06 9.01
C MET A 3 36.36 9.61 8.54
N VAL A 4 36.33 8.68 9.48
CA VAL A 4 35.92 7.29 9.21
C VAL A 4 34.49 7.31 8.69
N ARG A 5 34.31 7.08 7.39
CA ARG A 5 32.98 6.94 6.78
C ARG A 5 32.52 5.49 6.91
N ILE A 6 31.61 5.24 7.84
CA ILE A 6 30.94 3.95 7.94
C ILE A 6 29.73 3.98 6.99
N ASN A 7 29.76 3.14 5.96
CA ASN A 7 28.64 3.00 5.03
C ASN A 7 27.64 1.98 5.58
N PHE A 8 26.40 2.42 5.77
CA PHE A 8 25.29 1.56 6.17
C PHE A 8 24.29 1.44 5.03
N ILE A 9 23.57 0.31 5.00
CA ILE A 9 22.40 0.14 4.15
C ILE A 9 21.18 0.17 5.08
N PRO A 10 20.45 1.30 5.17
CA PRO A 10 19.31 1.46 6.07
C PRO A 10 18.29 0.33 5.98
N ASP A 11 17.94 -0.07 4.75
CA ASP A 11 16.98 -1.16 4.51
C ASP A 11 17.46 -2.49 5.09
N ARG A 12 18.76 -2.80 4.98
CA ARG A 12 19.32 -4.02 5.56
C ARG A 12 19.16 -4.05 7.07
N ILE A 13 19.44 -2.92 7.73
CA ILE A 13 19.33 -2.81 9.19
C ILE A 13 17.87 -2.90 9.61
N LYS A 14 16.97 -2.17 8.94
CA LYS A 14 15.53 -2.24 9.20
C LYS A 14 14.99 -3.66 9.02
N TYR A 15 15.39 -4.36 7.97
CA TYR A 15 14.98 -5.74 7.73
C TYR A 15 15.39 -6.65 8.89
N ILE A 16 16.66 -6.58 9.33
CA ILE A 16 17.16 -7.42 10.45
C ILE A 16 16.39 -7.12 11.73
N LEU A 17 16.17 -5.84 12.06
CA LEU A 17 15.43 -5.45 13.25
C LEU A 17 13.96 -5.89 13.15
N TYR A 18 13.31 -5.74 12.00
CA TYR A 18 11.93 -6.22 11.81
C TYR A 18 11.80 -7.73 11.96
N GLU A 19 12.79 -8.52 11.54
CA GLU A 19 12.78 -9.97 11.78
C GLU A 19 12.84 -10.31 13.28
N LYS A 20 13.62 -9.56 14.07
CA LYS A 20 13.67 -9.72 15.53
C LYS A 20 12.38 -9.24 16.21
N ILE A 21 11.83 -8.11 15.77
CA ILE A 21 10.57 -7.58 16.28
C ILE A 21 9.42 -8.54 15.99
N LYS A 22 9.38 -9.11 14.79
CA LYS A 22 8.40 -10.14 14.39
C LYS A 22 8.40 -11.32 15.38
N ALA A 23 9.57 -11.79 15.79
CA ALA A 23 9.66 -12.85 16.80
C ALA A 23 9.02 -12.40 18.14
N LYS A 24 9.31 -11.16 18.59
CA LYS A 24 8.69 -10.60 19.80
C LYS A 24 7.18 -10.45 19.68
N VAL A 25 6.64 -10.13 18.50
CA VAL A 25 5.17 -10.12 18.29
C VAL A 25 4.58 -11.50 18.55
N PHE A 26 5.18 -12.56 18.00
CA PHE A 26 4.66 -13.93 18.16
C PHE A 26 4.86 -14.49 19.57
N ASP A 27 5.96 -14.15 20.24
CA ASP A 27 6.21 -14.54 21.63
C ASP A 27 5.18 -13.92 22.59
N ASN A 28 4.58 -12.80 22.19
CA ASN A 28 3.51 -12.10 22.91
C ASN A 28 2.14 -12.31 22.25
N ASN A 29 1.90 -13.48 21.64
CA ASN A 29 0.59 -13.90 21.09
C ASN A 29 -0.02 -12.95 20.04
N GLY A 30 0.78 -12.08 19.43
CA GLY A 30 0.32 -11.15 18.39
C GLY A 30 0.29 -11.78 17.01
N ILE A 31 -0.51 -11.19 16.13
CA ILE A 31 -0.50 -11.45 14.69
C ILE A 31 -0.17 -10.16 13.94
N ILE A 32 0.59 -10.26 12.86
CA ILE A 32 0.95 -9.11 12.01
C ILE A 32 0.02 -9.10 10.80
N PHE A 33 -0.40 -7.91 10.34
CA PHE A 33 -1.29 -7.78 9.19
C PHE A 33 -0.93 -6.57 8.31
N GLY A 34 -1.75 -6.33 7.29
CA GLY A 34 -1.69 -5.10 6.51
C GLY A 34 -0.42 -4.96 5.66
N GLY A 35 0.21 -3.79 5.73
CA GLY A 35 1.29 -3.41 4.83
C GLY A 35 2.50 -4.33 4.88
N PHE A 36 2.87 -4.72 6.11
CA PHE A 36 4.03 -5.55 6.38
C PHE A 36 3.93 -6.93 5.72
N VAL A 37 2.79 -7.61 5.86
CA VAL A 37 2.58 -8.97 5.34
C VAL A 37 2.67 -9.00 3.82
N ARG A 38 2.05 -8.02 3.16
CA ARG A 38 2.10 -7.89 1.70
C ARG A 38 3.52 -7.64 1.19
N ASP A 39 4.25 -6.73 1.83
CA ASP A 39 5.62 -6.39 1.43
C ASP A 39 6.57 -7.60 1.68
N MET A 40 6.30 -8.41 2.71
CA MET A 40 7.03 -9.68 2.97
C MET A 40 6.78 -10.75 1.89
N ILE A 41 5.52 -10.96 1.47
CA ILE A 41 5.19 -11.89 0.36
C ILE A 41 5.98 -11.54 -0.91
N ILE A 42 6.04 -10.25 -1.23
CA ILE A 42 6.80 -9.73 -2.38
C ILE A 42 8.29 -9.98 -2.18
N ASN A 43 8.84 -9.59 -1.03
CA ASN A 43 10.25 -9.75 -0.71
C ASN A 43 10.70 -11.22 -0.88
N ASP A 44 9.97 -12.16 -0.26
CA ASP A 44 10.30 -13.58 -0.28
C ASP A 44 10.26 -14.18 -1.70
N HIS A 45 9.26 -13.79 -2.50
CA HIS A 45 9.16 -14.22 -3.89
C HIS A 45 10.38 -13.78 -4.71
N TYR A 46 10.71 -12.48 -4.71
CA TYR A 46 11.81 -11.95 -5.50
C TYR A 46 13.19 -12.36 -4.96
N LYS A 47 13.32 -12.57 -3.65
CA LYS A 47 14.50 -13.16 -3.02
C LYS A 47 14.75 -14.59 -3.52
N SER A 48 13.70 -15.41 -3.63
CA SER A 48 13.80 -16.75 -4.20
C SER A 48 14.27 -16.73 -5.66
N ILE A 49 13.71 -15.83 -6.50
CA ILE A 49 14.13 -15.67 -7.88
C ILE A 49 15.61 -15.26 -7.97
N TYR A 50 16.03 -14.26 -7.17
CA TYR A 50 17.42 -13.80 -7.13
C TYR A 50 18.39 -14.93 -6.76
N ASN A 51 18.06 -15.68 -5.70
CA ASN A 51 18.90 -16.79 -5.24
C ASN A 51 18.97 -17.93 -6.27
N ASN A 52 17.85 -18.26 -6.92
CA ASN A 52 17.81 -19.35 -7.90
C ASN A 52 18.54 -19.02 -9.21
N ARG A 53 18.57 -17.75 -9.64
CA ARG A 53 19.36 -17.33 -10.83
C ARG A 53 20.86 -17.56 -10.62
N ASN A 54 21.35 -17.26 -9.42
CA ASN A 54 22.77 -17.40 -9.09
C ASN A 54 23.23 -18.86 -8.95
N ASN A 55 22.31 -19.83 -8.89
CA ASN A 55 22.63 -21.26 -8.84
C ASN A 55 22.70 -21.91 -10.25
N ARG A 56 22.28 -21.22 -11.32
CA ARG A 56 22.15 -21.81 -12.67
C ARG A 56 23.29 -21.50 -13.63
N THR A 57 24.17 -20.57 -13.27
CA THR A 57 25.34 -20.22 -14.08
C THR A 57 26.62 -20.73 -13.41
N PRO A 58 27.44 -21.58 -14.07
CA PRO A 58 28.66 -22.16 -13.49
C PRO A 58 29.70 -21.13 -13.01
N HIS A 59 29.51 -19.85 -13.34
CA HIS A 59 30.39 -18.73 -12.99
C HIS A 59 29.68 -17.56 -12.28
N SER A 60 28.40 -17.70 -11.90
CA SER A 60 27.77 -16.70 -11.01
C SER A 60 27.98 -17.12 -9.57
N SER A 61 29.05 -16.66 -8.95
CA SER A 61 29.14 -16.73 -7.49
C SER A 61 27.95 -15.99 -6.90
N HIS A 62 27.26 -16.61 -5.93
CA HIS A 62 26.23 -15.98 -5.12
C HIS A 62 26.79 -14.67 -4.53
N ASN A 63 26.51 -13.53 -5.17
CA ASN A 63 27.06 -12.27 -4.71
C ASN A 63 26.16 -11.70 -3.62
N ILE A 64 26.34 -12.24 -2.41
CA ILE A 64 25.65 -11.80 -1.19
C ILE A 64 25.86 -10.30 -0.93
N HIS A 65 26.98 -9.74 -1.37
CA HIS A 65 27.29 -8.32 -1.23
C HIS A 65 26.43 -7.43 -2.14
N GLN A 66 25.86 -7.97 -3.21
CA GLN A 66 24.97 -7.25 -4.13
C GLN A 66 23.48 -7.47 -3.83
N PHE A 67 23.14 -8.29 -2.82
CA PHE A 67 21.74 -8.57 -2.48
C PHE A 67 20.95 -7.27 -2.27
N TRP A 68 21.52 -6.32 -1.53
CA TRP A 68 20.88 -5.05 -1.18
C TRP A 68 20.99 -3.94 -2.25
N ASN A 69 21.61 -4.23 -3.40
CA ASN A 69 21.76 -3.26 -4.49
C ASN A 69 20.61 -3.37 -5.51
N ARG A 70 19.66 -2.44 -5.48
CA ARG A 70 18.49 -2.41 -6.40
C ARG A 70 18.85 -2.33 -7.88
N PHE A 71 20.03 -1.78 -8.20
CA PHE A 71 20.52 -1.64 -9.57
C PHE A 71 21.20 -2.91 -10.08
N TYR A 72 21.55 -3.83 -9.17
CA TYR A 72 22.01 -5.16 -9.53
C TYR A 72 20.79 -6.07 -9.71
N HIS A 73 20.58 -6.59 -10.93
CA HIS A 73 19.39 -7.37 -11.31
C HIS A 73 18.08 -6.63 -11.02
N THR A 74 17.82 -5.58 -11.80
CA THR A 74 16.68 -4.65 -11.61
C THR A 74 15.32 -5.36 -11.64
N GLU A 75 15.20 -6.47 -12.36
CA GLU A 75 14.02 -7.33 -12.41
C GLU A 75 13.69 -8.03 -11.08
N THR A 76 14.66 -8.08 -10.16
CA THR A 76 14.47 -8.59 -8.79
C THR A 76 14.66 -7.49 -7.75
N ALA A 77 14.60 -6.21 -8.12
CA ALA A 77 14.82 -5.10 -7.19
C ALA A 77 13.88 -5.15 -5.96
N ALA A 78 12.68 -5.70 -6.10
CA ALA A 78 11.72 -5.89 -5.01
C ALA A 78 12.20 -6.85 -3.90
N ARG A 79 13.29 -7.61 -4.12
CA ARG A 79 13.93 -8.47 -3.09
C ARG A 79 14.50 -7.70 -1.90
N VAL A 80 14.71 -6.39 -2.04
CA VAL A 80 15.22 -5.53 -0.95
C VAL A 80 14.12 -4.68 -0.34
N MET A 81 12.86 -4.93 -0.72
CA MET A 81 11.72 -4.23 -0.15
C MET A 81 11.66 -4.45 1.36
N VAL A 82 11.47 -3.36 2.10
CA VAL A 82 11.29 -3.38 3.55
C VAL A 82 10.05 -2.56 3.89
N ALA A 83 9.21 -3.09 4.77
CA ALA A 83 8.01 -2.41 5.22
C ALA A 83 8.34 -1.08 5.92
N LYS A 84 7.43 -0.11 5.80
CA LYS A 84 7.57 1.19 6.49
C LYS A 84 7.00 1.13 7.90
N ASP A 85 5.88 0.45 8.05
CA ASP A 85 5.04 0.29 9.23
C ASP A 85 4.74 -1.20 9.49
N MET A 86 4.38 -1.54 10.72
CA MET A 86 3.93 -2.87 11.11
C MET A 86 2.61 -2.78 11.88
N ASP A 87 1.55 -3.30 11.27
CA ASP A 87 0.22 -3.40 11.90
C ASP A 87 0.13 -4.70 12.71
N ILE A 88 -0.21 -4.61 13.99
CA ILE A 88 -0.21 -5.73 14.95
C ILE A 88 -1.58 -5.84 15.60
N CYS A 89 -2.16 -7.04 15.58
CA CYS A 89 -3.37 -7.35 16.33
C CYS A 89 -3.02 -8.27 17.51
N MET A 90 -3.49 -7.88 18.69
CA MET A 90 -3.38 -8.64 19.93
C MET A 90 -4.76 -8.75 20.57
N TYR A 91 -4.98 -9.75 21.42
CA TYR A 91 -6.31 -10.04 21.98
C TYR A 91 -6.46 -9.68 23.45
N ARG A 92 -5.35 -9.33 24.11
CA ARG A 92 -5.30 -8.98 25.52
C ARG A 92 -4.39 -7.78 25.72
N GLU A 93 -4.78 -6.89 26.63
CA GLU A 93 -3.95 -5.73 26.96
C GLU A 93 -2.65 -6.14 27.68
N GLU A 94 -2.69 -7.26 28.40
CA GLU A 94 -1.49 -7.82 29.03
C GLU A 94 -0.44 -8.22 27.98
N ASP A 95 -0.86 -8.81 26.85
CA ASP A 95 0.02 -9.17 25.74
C ASP A 95 0.62 -7.90 25.08
N VAL A 96 -0.17 -6.82 24.96
CA VAL A 96 0.30 -5.52 24.45
C VAL A 96 1.38 -4.94 25.37
N ASN A 97 1.14 -4.93 26.67
CA ASN A 97 2.10 -4.40 27.64
C ASN A 97 3.40 -5.22 27.65
N ALA A 98 3.29 -6.55 27.64
CA ALA A 98 4.45 -7.45 27.57
C ALA A 98 5.24 -7.24 26.27
N PHE A 99 4.56 -7.05 25.13
CA PHE A 99 5.21 -6.73 23.86
C PHE A 99 5.96 -5.40 23.91
N ILE A 100 5.37 -4.34 24.47
CA ILE A 100 6.03 -3.02 24.56
C ILE A 100 7.32 -3.09 25.39
N VAL A 101 7.28 -3.82 26.52
CA VAL A 101 8.48 -4.05 27.34
C VAL A 101 9.53 -4.80 26.53
N ALA A 102 9.16 -5.92 25.91
CA ALA A 102 10.07 -6.72 25.10
C ALA A 102 10.64 -5.95 23.88
N LEU A 103 9.87 -5.02 23.31
CA LEU A 103 10.30 -4.15 22.22
C LEU A 103 11.32 -3.11 22.69
N GLY A 104 11.07 -2.49 23.85
CA GLY A 104 12.03 -1.57 24.47
C GLY A 104 13.36 -2.24 24.81
N GLU A 105 13.30 -3.44 25.41
CA GLU A 105 14.48 -4.26 25.69
C GLU A 105 15.26 -4.60 24.42
N LEU A 106 14.56 -5.02 23.35
CA LEU A 106 15.19 -5.33 22.07
C LEU A 106 15.94 -4.13 21.48
N PHE A 107 15.33 -2.94 21.43
CA PHE A 107 16.02 -1.77 20.89
C PHE A 107 17.22 -1.34 21.75
N ASN A 108 17.10 -1.45 23.07
CA ASN A 108 18.19 -1.15 23.99
C ASN A 108 19.36 -2.13 23.84
N GLU A 109 19.08 -3.41 23.64
CA GLU A 109 20.08 -4.45 23.39
C GLU A 109 20.79 -4.24 22.05
N GLU A 110 20.03 -3.98 20.99
CA GLU A 110 20.57 -3.94 19.63
C GLU A 110 21.30 -2.63 19.31
N VAL A 111 20.86 -1.50 19.86
CA VAL A 111 21.36 -0.18 19.47
C VAL A 111 21.84 0.67 20.64
N GLY A 112 21.54 0.27 21.88
CA GLY A 112 21.93 0.97 23.09
C GLY A 112 20.93 2.06 23.49
N PHE A 113 20.66 2.14 24.79
CA PHE A 113 19.65 3.05 25.37
C PHE A 113 19.78 4.51 24.91
N GLY A 114 21.01 5.05 24.85
CA GLY A 114 21.25 6.44 24.45
C GLY A 114 21.00 6.75 22.96
N ASN A 115 20.73 5.73 22.15
CA ASN A 115 20.48 5.84 20.71
C ASN A 115 19.01 5.59 20.35
N VAL A 116 18.14 5.39 21.34
CA VAL A 116 16.73 5.11 21.16
C VAL A 116 15.91 6.28 21.70
N SER A 117 14.98 6.75 20.90
CA SER A 117 13.89 7.61 21.37
C SER A 117 12.57 6.98 20.95
N SER A 118 11.56 7.10 21.80
CA SER A 118 10.25 6.53 21.56
C SER A 118 9.17 7.52 21.93
N SER A 119 8.11 7.53 21.15
CA SER A 119 6.85 8.20 21.49
C SER A 119 5.71 7.22 21.31
N ASP A 120 4.69 7.35 22.14
CA ASP A 120 3.47 6.58 22.03
C ASP A 120 2.24 7.47 22.04
N PHE A 121 1.23 7.01 21.32
CA PHE A 121 -0.09 7.60 21.32
C PHE A 121 -1.09 6.47 21.54
N THR A 122 -1.81 6.51 22.65
CA THR A 122 -2.83 5.50 22.97
C THR A 122 -4.20 6.15 22.88
N THR A 123 -5.08 5.57 22.08
CA THR A 123 -6.51 5.87 22.16
C THR A 123 -7.22 4.67 22.76
N ILE A 124 -7.75 4.90 23.96
CA ILE A 124 -8.64 3.97 24.64
C ILE A 124 -10.05 4.45 24.34
N ASN A 125 -10.80 3.62 23.62
CA ASN A 125 -12.25 3.69 23.48
C ASN A 125 -12.85 5.11 23.36
N ASN A 126 -12.55 5.80 22.25
CA ASN A 126 -13.39 6.90 21.77
C ASN A 126 -13.93 6.48 20.41
N ASN A 127 -15.23 6.66 20.19
CA ASN A 127 -15.94 6.47 18.90
C ASN A 127 -15.33 7.26 17.71
N GLU A 128 -14.23 7.96 17.95
CA GLU A 128 -13.54 8.91 17.09
C GLU A 128 -12.33 8.32 16.36
N ASN A 129 -11.80 7.15 16.75
CA ASN A 129 -10.63 6.59 16.07
C ASN A 129 -10.98 5.55 14.99
N ARG A 130 -10.97 6.05 13.75
CA ARG A 130 -11.75 5.61 12.58
C ARG A 130 -11.06 4.59 11.66
N TYR A 131 -10.31 3.64 12.21
CA TYR A 131 -9.57 2.64 11.39
C TYR A 131 -10.44 1.45 10.96
N SER A 132 -11.47 1.11 11.72
CA SER A 132 -12.32 -0.05 11.47
C SER A 132 -13.78 0.28 11.76
N THR A 133 -14.68 -0.43 11.10
CA THR A 133 -16.10 -0.49 11.46
C THR A 133 -16.32 -1.26 12.78
N VAL A 134 -15.28 -1.91 13.29
CA VAL A 134 -15.27 -2.66 14.56
C VAL A 134 -14.97 -1.75 15.74
N ALA A 135 -15.74 -1.92 16.81
CA ALA A 135 -15.42 -1.43 18.14
C ALA A 135 -14.05 -2.00 18.57
N MET A 136 -13.04 -1.12 18.59
CA MET A 136 -11.71 -1.45 19.09
C MET A 136 -11.66 -1.15 20.58
N LYS A 137 -11.23 -2.13 21.37
CA LYS A 137 -11.00 -1.94 22.81
C LYS A 137 -9.83 -0.97 23.02
N MET A 138 -8.79 -1.11 22.20
CA MET A 138 -7.58 -0.31 22.27
C MET A 138 -6.99 -0.12 20.87
N HIS A 139 -6.51 1.09 20.59
CA HIS A 139 -5.61 1.38 19.47
C HIS A 139 -4.41 2.14 20.01
N LYS A 140 -3.21 1.59 19.83
CA LYS A 140 -1.95 2.18 20.31
C LYS A 140 -0.96 2.30 19.15
N LYS A 141 -0.56 3.53 18.86
CA LYS A 141 0.49 3.85 17.90
C LYS A 141 1.81 4.05 18.64
N LEU A 142 2.85 3.34 18.23
CA LEU A 142 4.21 3.46 18.76
C LEU A 142 5.14 3.94 17.64
N ILE A 143 6.04 4.87 17.96
CA ILE A 143 7.09 5.31 17.05
C ILE A 143 8.42 5.20 17.80
N TYR A 144 9.34 4.40 17.26
CA TYR A 144 10.71 4.30 17.75
C TYR A 144 11.66 4.90 16.71
N ASN A 145 12.42 5.91 17.10
CA ASN A 145 13.50 6.45 16.30
C ASN A 145 14.83 6.01 16.89
N VAL A 146 15.64 5.39 16.06
CA VAL A 146 16.85 4.67 16.44
C VAL A 146 18.04 5.19 15.64
N ILE A 147 19.10 5.60 16.33
CA ILE A 147 20.31 6.14 15.70
C ILE A 147 21.35 5.04 15.57
N VAL A 148 21.62 4.61 14.33
CA VAL A 148 22.61 3.57 14.05
C VAL A 148 23.95 4.20 13.64
N GLY A 149 25.05 3.62 14.14
CA GLY A 149 26.41 4.09 13.86
C GLY A 149 26.94 5.14 14.84
N ARG A 150 26.11 5.61 15.77
CA ARG A 150 26.53 6.47 16.88
C ARG A 150 27.16 5.61 17.98
N ILE A 151 28.49 5.57 17.99
CA ILE A 151 29.33 4.87 18.98
C ILE A 151 30.16 5.92 19.76
N PRO A 152 30.78 5.57 20.90
CA PRO A 152 31.65 6.50 21.61
C PRO A 152 32.65 7.17 20.66
N TYR A 153 32.78 8.51 20.77
CA TYR A 153 33.64 9.36 19.94
C TYR A 153 33.22 9.50 18.45
N VAL A 154 32.10 8.91 18.03
CA VAL A 154 31.49 9.11 16.71
C VAL A 154 30.10 9.73 16.88
N HIS A 155 30.00 11.03 16.59
CA HIS A 155 28.75 11.79 16.78
C HIS A 155 27.80 11.72 15.59
N SER A 156 28.19 11.07 14.49
CA SER A 156 27.38 10.92 13.28
C SER A 156 26.74 9.54 13.22
N GLY A 157 25.45 9.47 12.96
CA GLY A 157 24.71 8.24 12.71
C GLY A 157 23.57 8.45 11.71
N ILE A 158 22.89 7.37 11.37
CA ILE A 158 21.67 7.40 10.55
C ILE A 158 20.48 7.13 11.46
N GLU A 159 19.49 8.03 11.39
CA GLU A 159 18.22 7.84 12.08
C GLU A 159 17.31 6.89 11.28
N LEU A 160 16.82 5.85 11.95
CA LEU A 160 15.85 4.91 11.42
C LEU A 160 14.58 5.00 12.26
N SER A 161 13.44 5.23 11.60
CA SER A 161 12.13 5.22 12.25
C SER A 161 11.41 3.89 12.03
N PHE A 162 10.77 3.40 13.11
CA PHE A 162 9.94 2.21 13.16
C PHE A 162 8.56 2.59 13.73
N GLU A 163 7.50 2.38 12.95
CA GLU A 163 6.12 2.69 13.32
C GLU A 163 5.32 1.40 13.53
N PHE A 164 4.61 1.30 14.65
CA PHE A 164 3.75 0.18 14.98
C PHE A 164 2.34 0.66 15.30
N ASP A 165 1.35 0.11 14.60
CA ASP A 165 -0.06 0.31 14.92
C ASP A 165 -0.60 -0.97 15.57
N ILE A 166 -0.83 -0.92 16.89
CA ILE A 166 -1.29 -2.06 17.70
C ILE A 166 -2.78 -1.90 17.96
N VAL A 167 -3.56 -2.93 17.62
CA VAL A 167 -5.00 -2.96 17.85
C VAL A 167 -5.39 -4.12 18.76
N VAL A 168 -6.36 -3.87 19.65
CA VAL A 168 -7.06 -4.89 20.43
C VAL A 168 -8.54 -4.81 20.09
N PRO A 169 -9.11 -5.77 19.36
CA PRO A 169 -10.53 -5.76 19.04
C PRO A 169 -11.39 -6.13 20.27
N VAL A 170 -12.65 -5.67 20.30
CA VAL A 170 -13.61 -6.09 21.33
C VAL A 170 -13.94 -7.59 21.19
N GLY A 171 -14.01 -8.12 19.97
CA GLY A 171 -14.25 -9.55 19.72
C GLY A 171 -12.99 -10.39 19.90
N LYS A 172 -13.02 -11.37 20.80
CA LYS A 172 -11.84 -12.23 21.10
C LYS A 172 -11.36 -13.10 19.94
N ASN A 173 -12.20 -13.32 18.94
CA ASN A 173 -11.91 -14.21 17.81
C ASN A 173 -11.81 -13.48 16.47
N ILE A 174 -12.01 -12.16 16.44
CA ILE A 174 -12.01 -11.44 15.16
C ILE A 174 -10.58 -11.21 14.69
N GLN A 175 -10.29 -11.54 13.43
CA GLN A 175 -9.00 -11.24 12.83
C GLN A 175 -9.11 -10.05 11.86
N PRO A 176 -7.99 -9.35 11.59
CA PRO A 176 -7.90 -8.39 10.49
C PRO A 176 -8.43 -8.99 9.18
N PRO A 177 -9.13 -8.25 8.32
CA PRO A 177 -9.25 -6.80 8.32
C PRO A 177 -10.52 -6.27 9.03
N PHE A 178 -11.08 -7.00 10.02
CA PHE A 178 -12.09 -6.47 10.94
C PHE A 178 -13.35 -5.90 10.23
N TYR A 179 -14.11 -6.75 9.54
CA TYR A 179 -15.27 -6.42 8.70
C TYR A 179 -14.98 -5.41 7.56
N ASN A 180 -13.76 -4.89 7.44
CA ASN A 180 -13.43 -3.82 6.50
C ASN A 180 -12.15 -4.11 5.71
N THR A 181 -12.30 -4.83 4.61
CA THR A 181 -11.21 -5.02 3.65
C THR A 181 -11.10 -3.78 2.75
N ASP A 182 -10.09 -2.93 2.94
CA ASP A 182 -9.87 -1.75 2.09
C ASP A 182 -9.25 -2.11 0.72
N MET A 183 -8.30 -3.04 0.71
CA MET A 183 -7.68 -3.61 -0.48
C MET A 183 -7.67 -5.13 -0.37
N LEU A 184 -7.92 -5.86 -1.47
CA LEU A 184 -7.97 -7.32 -1.44
C LEU A 184 -6.64 -7.94 -0.98
N SER A 185 -5.51 -7.28 -1.22
CA SER A 185 -4.19 -7.68 -0.71
C SER A 185 -4.08 -7.72 0.82
N ASN A 186 -4.98 -7.08 1.55
CA ASN A 186 -4.93 -6.93 3.01
C ASN A 186 -5.68 -8.04 3.75
N VAL A 187 -6.18 -9.06 3.05
CA VAL A 187 -6.84 -10.25 3.67
C VAL A 187 -5.85 -11.23 4.32
N PHE A 188 -4.54 -10.99 4.18
CA PHE A 188 -3.50 -11.84 4.73
C PHE A 188 -3.06 -11.36 6.10
N ILE A 189 -2.85 -12.33 6.99
CA ILE A 189 -2.16 -12.16 8.25
C ILE A 189 -0.90 -13.02 8.25
N LEU A 190 0.02 -12.65 9.13
CA LEU A 190 1.22 -13.39 9.42
C LEU A 190 1.18 -13.79 10.89
N ASN A 191 1.20 -15.09 11.13
CA ASN A 191 1.27 -15.68 12.46
C ASN A 191 2.53 -16.55 12.58
N LYS A 192 2.69 -17.23 13.72
CA LYS A 192 3.85 -18.11 13.98
C LYS A 192 4.00 -19.26 12.96
N GLN A 193 2.92 -19.66 12.28
CA GLN A 193 2.93 -20.70 11.24
C GLN A 193 3.24 -20.15 9.83
N GLY A 194 3.20 -18.83 9.65
CA GLY A 194 3.49 -18.16 8.38
C GLY A 194 2.34 -17.30 7.87
N VAL A 195 2.38 -16.99 6.58
CA VAL A 195 1.35 -16.18 5.92
C VAL A 195 0.11 -17.03 5.66
N VAL A 196 -1.04 -16.59 6.16
CA VAL A 196 -2.32 -17.24 5.93
C VAL A 196 -3.40 -16.21 5.61
N MET A 197 -4.38 -16.61 4.81
CA MET A 197 -5.60 -15.80 4.65
C MET A 197 -6.37 -15.79 5.97
N SER A 198 -6.79 -14.61 6.40
CA SER A 198 -7.36 -14.34 7.72
C SER A 198 -8.76 -14.90 7.94
N LYS A 199 -9.05 -15.47 9.11
CA LYS A 199 -10.30 -16.17 9.49
C LYS A 199 -11.11 -15.36 10.49
N HIS A 200 -12.42 -15.57 10.53
CA HIS A 200 -13.33 -14.89 11.45
C HIS A 200 -13.20 -13.38 11.34
N THR A 201 -13.11 -12.88 10.12
CA THR A 201 -12.94 -11.47 9.82
C THR A 201 -14.23 -10.68 9.85
N GLY A 202 -15.39 -11.34 9.77
CA GLY A 202 -16.68 -10.68 9.55
C GLY A 202 -16.92 -10.32 8.08
N THR A 203 -16.23 -10.97 7.15
CA THR A 203 -16.38 -10.72 5.70
C THR A 203 -16.67 -12.03 4.97
N ILE A 204 -17.01 -11.95 3.68
CA ILE A 204 -17.36 -13.11 2.85
C ILE A 204 -16.28 -14.21 2.81
N ILE A 205 -15.01 -13.87 3.08
CA ILE A 205 -13.91 -14.86 3.11
C ILE A 205 -14.10 -15.92 4.20
N ASP A 206 -14.93 -15.63 5.21
CA ASP A 206 -15.26 -16.57 6.29
C ASP A 206 -16.24 -17.66 5.85
N HIS A 207 -17.04 -17.39 4.81
CA HIS A 207 -18.02 -18.33 4.26
C HIS A 207 -17.44 -19.21 3.15
N MET A 208 -16.16 -19.07 2.82
CA MET A 208 -15.50 -19.89 1.81
C MET A 208 -15.19 -21.30 2.35
N SER A 209 -15.43 -22.31 1.52
CA SER A 209 -14.88 -23.65 1.75
C SER A 209 -13.35 -23.62 1.76
N VAL A 210 -12.72 -24.60 2.43
CA VAL A 210 -11.25 -24.72 2.51
C VAL A 210 -10.59 -24.69 1.13
N LEU A 211 -11.16 -25.42 0.17
CA LEU A 211 -10.65 -25.47 -1.21
C LEU A 211 -10.75 -24.11 -1.91
N ASN A 212 -11.89 -23.42 -1.80
CA ASN A 212 -12.08 -22.11 -2.44
C ASN A 212 -11.15 -21.06 -1.82
N ARG A 213 -10.96 -21.13 -0.51
CA ARG A 213 -10.04 -20.27 0.23
C ARG A 213 -8.59 -20.44 -0.22
N GLN A 214 -8.12 -21.67 -0.43
CA GLN A 214 -6.79 -21.94 -0.98
C GLN A 214 -6.64 -21.40 -2.40
N LYS A 215 -7.62 -21.66 -3.28
CA LYS A 215 -7.62 -21.12 -4.65
C LYS A 215 -7.55 -19.59 -4.67
N MET A 216 -8.37 -18.94 -3.84
CA MET A 216 -8.40 -17.49 -3.71
C MET A 216 -7.06 -16.95 -3.17
N SER A 217 -6.51 -17.59 -2.14
CA SER A 217 -5.20 -17.23 -1.56
C SER A 217 -4.11 -17.21 -2.62
N MET A 218 -4.01 -18.25 -3.45
CA MET A 218 -3.01 -18.31 -4.51
C MET A 218 -3.20 -17.21 -5.55
N LYS A 219 -4.45 -16.93 -5.95
CA LYS A 219 -4.76 -15.87 -6.92
C LYS A 219 -4.39 -14.48 -6.40
N ILE A 220 -4.71 -14.18 -5.14
CA ILE A 220 -4.37 -12.89 -4.53
C ILE A 220 -2.85 -12.77 -4.33
N MET A 221 -2.17 -13.84 -3.89
CA MET A 221 -0.69 -13.83 -3.78
C MET A 221 -0.02 -13.60 -5.13
N SER A 222 -0.53 -14.21 -6.20
CA SER A 222 -0.05 -13.98 -7.57
C SER A 222 -0.20 -12.52 -8.00
N ASP A 223 -1.36 -11.91 -7.71
CA ASP A 223 -1.57 -10.49 -7.97
C ASP A 223 -0.61 -9.62 -7.14
N VAL A 224 -0.41 -9.94 -5.85
CA VAL A 224 0.47 -9.20 -4.93
C VAL A 224 1.91 -9.17 -5.43
N VAL A 225 2.48 -10.30 -5.86
CA VAL A 225 3.86 -10.34 -6.39
C VAL A 225 4.00 -9.59 -7.72
N GLU A 226 2.90 -9.40 -8.46
CA GLU A 226 2.84 -8.58 -9.67
C GLU A 226 2.46 -7.11 -9.40
N PHE A 227 2.43 -6.68 -8.13
CA PHE A 227 1.99 -5.34 -7.71
C PHE A 227 0.56 -4.99 -8.17
N LYS A 228 -0.33 -5.98 -8.20
CA LYS A 228 -1.75 -5.82 -8.56
C LYS A 228 -2.64 -6.03 -7.34
N THR A 229 -3.73 -5.28 -7.27
CA THR A 229 -4.76 -5.45 -6.22
C THR A 229 -6.11 -4.90 -6.68
N GLN A 230 -7.15 -5.14 -5.90
CA GLN A 230 -8.47 -4.53 -6.06
C GLN A 230 -8.85 -3.73 -4.81
N PHE A 231 -9.48 -2.58 -5.02
CA PHE A 231 -10.07 -1.75 -3.98
C PHE A 231 -11.45 -2.27 -3.58
N CYS A 232 -11.69 -2.49 -2.29
CA CYS A 232 -12.91 -3.13 -1.80
C CYS A 232 -13.46 -2.52 -0.50
N MET A 233 -13.09 -1.28 -0.19
CA MET A 233 -13.49 -0.59 1.03
C MET A 233 -15.02 -0.48 1.17
N ARG A 234 -15.54 -0.92 2.32
CA ARG A 234 -16.96 -0.85 2.70
C ARG A 234 -17.25 0.41 3.53
N SER A 235 -18.50 0.91 3.51
CA SER A 235 -18.94 2.08 4.30
C SER A 235 -19.18 1.64 5.73
N ARG A 236 -19.13 2.62 6.63
CA ARG A 236 -19.34 2.43 8.07
C ARG A 236 -20.79 2.11 8.41
N SER A 237 -21.77 2.57 7.63
CA SER A 237 -23.20 2.36 7.85
C SER A 237 -23.61 0.89 7.85
N ASP A 238 -22.95 0.07 7.03
CA ASP A 238 -23.41 -1.28 6.71
C ASP A 238 -22.78 -2.35 7.62
N ALA A 239 -22.02 -1.95 8.64
CA ALA A 239 -21.50 -2.86 9.67
C ALA A 239 -22.50 -3.05 10.82
N SER A 240 -23.78 -2.76 10.58
CA SER A 240 -24.87 -2.74 11.54
C SER A 240 -25.66 -4.06 11.53
N ASP A 241 -25.20 -5.02 12.33
CA ASP A 241 -26.11 -5.78 13.22
C ASP A 241 -26.57 -4.90 14.43
N ILE A 242 -26.43 -3.58 14.30
CA ILE A 242 -26.93 -2.57 15.23
C ILE A 242 -28.15 -1.96 14.54
N SER A 243 -29.31 -2.57 14.77
CA SER A 243 -30.61 -2.00 14.44
C SER A 243 -30.74 -0.60 15.03
N ASP A 244 -31.28 0.34 14.24
CA ASP A 244 -31.66 1.72 14.60
C ASP A 244 -30.63 2.83 14.34
N VAL A 245 -30.06 2.88 13.14
CA VAL A 245 -29.74 4.17 12.50
C VAL A 245 -30.11 4.12 11.02
N SER A 246 -31.35 4.47 10.70
CA SER A 246 -31.70 4.99 9.37
C SER A 246 -31.23 6.44 9.32
N ASP A 247 -29.99 6.68 8.87
CA ASP A 247 -29.52 7.98 8.36
C ASP A 247 -28.18 7.81 7.62
N ASP A 248 -28.03 8.54 6.52
CA ASP A 248 -27.12 8.35 5.39
C ASP A 248 -25.61 8.48 5.68
N PHE A 249 -24.98 7.49 6.32
CA PHE A 249 -23.54 7.23 6.10
C PHE A 249 -23.29 6.53 4.74
N GLU A 250 -23.98 7.00 3.68
CA GLU A 250 -23.99 6.38 2.36
C GLU A 250 -22.68 6.59 1.61
N CYS A 251 -22.24 5.56 0.91
CA CYS A 251 -21.13 5.64 -0.01
C CYS A 251 -21.24 6.88 -0.93
N GLY A 252 -20.20 7.72 -0.94
CA GLY A 252 -20.18 9.00 -1.67
C GLY A 252 -20.23 10.24 -0.76
N ASN A 253 -20.29 10.08 0.57
CA ASN A 253 -20.14 11.20 1.48
C ASN A 253 -18.70 11.72 1.59
N PHE A 254 -18.53 12.91 2.18
CA PHE A 254 -17.23 13.59 2.29
C PHE A 254 -16.17 12.74 3.02
N GLU A 255 -16.52 12.18 4.17
CA GLU A 255 -15.62 11.37 5.00
C GLU A 255 -15.18 10.07 4.29
N TYR A 256 -16.10 9.39 3.61
CA TYR A 256 -15.80 8.20 2.81
C TYR A 256 -14.79 8.54 1.71
N ASN A 257 -15.03 9.62 0.97
CA ASN A 257 -14.16 10.05 -0.12
C ASN A 257 -12.76 10.46 0.35
N ILE A 258 -12.63 11.08 1.54
CA ILE A 258 -11.32 11.32 2.16
C ILE A 258 -10.57 10.00 2.34
N LYS A 259 -11.22 9.01 2.96
CA LYS A 259 -10.58 7.72 3.24
C LYS A 259 -10.21 6.97 1.96
N VAL A 260 -11.09 6.96 0.97
CA VAL A 260 -10.82 6.35 -0.34
C VAL A 260 -9.61 7.01 -1.00
N TYR A 261 -9.58 8.34 -1.02
CA TYR A 261 -8.46 9.11 -1.55
C TYR A 261 -7.15 8.75 -0.84
N GLU A 262 -7.13 8.79 0.51
CA GLU A 262 -5.94 8.50 1.31
C GLU A 262 -5.41 7.08 1.07
N ARG A 263 -6.30 6.09 1.01
CA ARG A 263 -5.93 4.67 0.79
C ARG A 263 -5.34 4.44 -0.59
N ILE A 264 -5.99 4.98 -1.63
CA ILE A 264 -5.50 4.85 -3.00
C ILE A 264 -4.18 5.61 -3.15
N HIS A 265 -4.09 6.85 -2.64
CA HIS A 265 -2.87 7.65 -2.67
C HIS A 265 -1.69 6.93 -1.97
N LYS A 266 -1.89 6.42 -0.74
CA LYS A 266 -0.86 5.67 0.01
C LYS A 266 -0.36 4.46 -0.79
N MET A 267 -1.20 3.83 -1.60
CA MET A 267 -0.83 2.66 -2.39
C MET A 267 -0.12 3.01 -3.71
N LEU A 268 -0.60 4.03 -4.42
CA LEU A 268 -0.07 4.40 -5.75
C LEU A 268 1.31 5.03 -5.72
N PHE A 269 1.63 5.79 -4.67
CA PHE A 269 2.90 6.51 -4.54
C PHE A 269 3.91 5.79 -3.64
N ARG A 270 3.83 4.45 -3.60
CA ARG A 270 4.89 3.59 -3.06
C ARG A 270 6.07 3.52 -4.04
N GLU A 271 7.19 3.01 -3.55
CA GLU A 271 8.40 2.83 -4.37
C GLU A 271 8.13 1.98 -5.62
N PHE A 272 7.42 0.86 -5.44
CA PHE A 272 6.99 0.01 -6.53
C PHE A 272 5.56 0.34 -6.91
N HIS A 273 5.33 0.52 -8.21
CA HIS A 273 4.08 1.01 -8.74
C HIS A 273 2.99 -0.06 -8.67
N TRP A 274 2.00 0.17 -7.81
CA TRP A 274 0.81 -0.68 -7.75
C TRP A 274 -0.16 -0.39 -8.90
N ASN A 275 -0.86 -1.44 -9.31
CA ASN A 275 -1.98 -1.38 -10.23
C ASN A 275 -3.27 -1.80 -9.51
N ILE A 276 -4.19 -0.85 -9.33
CA ILE A 276 -5.49 -1.10 -8.72
C ILE A 276 -6.51 -1.24 -9.86
N THR A 277 -6.99 -2.46 -10.08
CA THR A 277 -7.61 -2.83 -11.38
C THR A 277 -9.10 -2.49 -11.51
N ASN A 278 -9.74 -2.00 -10.44
CA ASN A 278 -11.17 -1.77 -10.38
C ASN A 278 -11.54 -0.34 -9.95
N LEU A 279 -10.66 0.63 -10.22
CA LEU A 279 -10.92 2.06 -9.98
C LEU A 279 -11.93 2.62 -11.02
N PRO A 280 -12.61 3.74 -10.70
CA PRO A 280 -13.54 4.39 -11.64
C PRO A 280 -12.85 5.11 -12.82
N PHE A 281 -11.53 4.97 -12.92
CA PHE A 281 -10.68 5.47 -14.01
C PHE A 281 -9.60 4.44 -14.31
N LEU A 282 -9.06 4.49 -15.53
CA LEU A 282 -7.98 3.62 -15.93
C LEU A 282 -6.65 4.19 -15.42
N LEU A 283 -5.83 3.33 -14.83
CA LEU A 283 -4.53 3.67 -14.30
C LEU A 283 -3.48 2.80 -15.00
N GLU A 284 -2.58 3.42 -15.76
CA GLU A 284 -1.60 2.69 -16.57
C GLU A 284 -0.29 3.45 -16.74
N ASN A 285 0.72 2.79 -17.30
CA ASN A 285 1.94 3.45 -17.76
C ASN A 285 1.70 3.94 -19.19
N TYR A 286 1.97 5.22 -19.44
CA TYR A 286 1.76 5.84 -20.74
C TYR A 286 2.63 5.19 -21.81
N LYS A 287 2.01 4.80 -22.92
CA LYS A 287 2.69 4.29 -24.10
C LYS A 287 2.58 5.35 -25.18
N ALA A 288 3.71 5.96 -25.56
CA ALA A 288 3.73 6.95 -26.63
C ALA A 288 3.15 6.36 -27.92
N ILE A 289 2.22 7.10 -28.53
CA ILE A 289 1.59 6.72 -29.80
C ILE A 289 2.62 6.97 -30.91
N LYS A 290 3.02 5.89 -31.59
CA LYS A 290 3.81 5.99 -32.83
C LYS A 290 2.87 6.34 -33.97
N ILE A 291 3.05 7.51 -34.58
CA ILE A 291 2.42 7.80 -35.87
C ILE A 291 3.33 7.22 -36.96
N LYS A 292 2.77 6.40 -37.85
CA LYS A 292 3.47 6.00 -39.07
C LYS A 292 3.61 7.25 -39.94
N ASN A 293 4.84 7.57 -40.34
CA ASN A 293 5.07 8.68 -41.25
C ASN A 293 4.33 8.43 -42.57
N ILE A 294 3.72 9.47 -43.10
CA ILE A 294 3.23 9.50 -44.48
C ILE A 294 4.48 9.67 -45.35
N GLU A 295 4.69 8.77 -46.32
CA GLU A 295 5.73 8.92 -47.32
C GLU A 295 5.44 10.19 -48.13
N GLU A 296 6.26 11.23 -47.96
CA GLU A 296 6.28 12.36 -48.88
C GLU A 296 7.26 12.01 -50.00
N THR A 297 6.74 11.65 -51.17
CA THR A 297 7.54 11.59 -52.41
C THR A 297 7.97 13.01 -52.78
N ALA A 298 9.26 13.30 -52.66
CA ALA A 298 9.84 14.50 -53.25
C ALA A 298 9.71 14.46 -54.79
N ALA A 299 9.64 15.63 -55.42
CA ALA A 299 9.48 15.77 -56.87
C ALA A 299 10.65 15.21 -57.71
N ASP A 300 11.74 14.78 -57.05
CA ASP A 300 12.93 14.17 -57.66
C ASP A 300 12.97 12.64 -57.52
N GLY A 301 11.93 12.02 -56.97
CA GLY A 301 11.85 10.56 -56.79
C GLY A 301 12.68 10.00 -55.64
N THR A 302 13.28 10.84 -54.79
CA THR A 302 14.00 10.37 -53.59
C THR A 302 13.08 10.28 -52.38
N SER A 303 12.91 9.07 -51.83
CA SER A 303 12.21 8.85 -50.56
C SER A 303 13.17 9.10 -49.40
N THR A 304 12.92 10.14 -48.60
CA THR A 304 13.59 10.30 -47.31
C THR A 304 12.65 9.85 -46.21
N GLU A 305 12.97 8.71 -45.57
CA GLU A 305 12.27 8.31 -44.34
C GLU A 305 12.54 9.36 -43.26
N LYS A 306 11.55 10.21 -42.97
CA LYS A 306 11.60 11.03 -41.74
C LYS A 306 11.68 10.09 -40.52
N PRO A 307 12.35 10.46 -39.43
CA PRO A 307 12.22 9.76 -38.17
C PRO A 307 10.75 9.80 -37.69
N PRO A 308 10.24 8.76 -37.00
CA PRO A 308 8.85 8.71 -36.55
C PRO A 308 8.53 9.91 -35.65
N THR A 309 7.47 10.65 -35.99
CA THR A 309 6.98 11.74 -35.13
C THR A 309 6.07 11.16 -34.04
N PHE A 310 6.35 11.50 -32.79
CA PHE A 310 5.54 11.10 -31.64
C PHE A 310 4.65 12.27 -31.23
N VAL A 311 3.33 12.04 -31.15
CA VAL A 311 2.43 13.02 -30.51
C VAL A 311 2.61 12.92 -29.00
N LYS A 312 3.11 14.00 -28.40
CA LYS A 312 3.16 14.14 -26.94
C LYS A 312 1.81 14.64 -26.47
N GLU A 313 1.08 13.80 -25.74
CA GLU A 313 -0.08 14.25 -24.97
C GLU A 313 0.38 15.20 -23.86
N THR A 314 -0.44 16.19 -23.56
CA THR A 314 -0.19 17.15 -22.47
C THR A 314 -1.22 16.95 -21.37
N CYS A 315 -0.76 17.03 -20.12
CA CYS A 315 -1.63 16.94 -18.96
C CYS A 315 -2.38 18.26 -18.78
N CYS A 316 -3.71 18.24 -18.74
CA CYS A 316 -4.50 19.48 -18.64
C CYS A 316 -4.47 20.15 -17.25
N ILE A 317 -3.78 19.57 -16.26
CA ILE A 317 -3.59 20.17 -14.92
C ILE A 317 -2.29 20.97 -14.87
N CYS A 318 -1.17 20.40 -15.31
CA CYS A 318 0.14 21.05 -15.23
C CYS A 318 0.61 21.63 -16.57
N ILE A 319 -0.13 21.39 -17.66
CA ILE A 319 0.24 21.74 -19.05
C ILE A 319 1.51 21.00 -19.54
N GLY A 320 2.15 20.19 -18.69
CA GLY A 320 3.36 19.44 -19.00
C GLY A 320 3.13 18.28 -19.97
N CYS A 321 4.15 17.96 -20.76
CA CYS A 321 4.18 16.79 -21.63
C CYS A 321 4.16 15.50 -20.79
N ILE A 322 3.44 14.49 -21.29
CA ILE A 322 3.42 13.14 -20.72
C ILE A 322 4.46 12.29 -21.46
N ASN A 323 5.44 11.78 -20.71
CA ASN A 323 6.52 10.96 -21.26
C ASN A 323 6.18 9.46 -21.23
N SER A 324 6.85 8.70 -22.09
CA SER A 324 6.75 7.24 -22.09
C SER A 324 7.06 6.64 -20.72
N ASN A 325 6.28 5.64 -20.31
CA ASN A 325 6.35 4.96 -19.02
C ASN A 325 5.96 5.81 -17.81
N GLU A 326 5.54 7.07 -17.97
CA GLU A 326 4.96 7.83 -16.87
C GLU A 326 3.61 7.24 -16.46
N LYS A 327 3.34 7.22 -15.16
CA LYS A 327 2.05 6.77 -14.62
C LYS A 327 0.97 7.80 -14.94
N VAL A 328 -0.07 7.37 -15.65
CA VAL A 328 -1.19 8.22 -16.06
C VAL A 328 -2.52 7.69 -15.60
N VAL A 329 -3.46 8.61 -15.46
CA VAL A 329 -4.88 8.35 -15.24
C VAL A 329 -5.64 8.75 -16.49
N LYS A 330 -6.46 7.84 -17.01
CA LYS A 330 -7.38 8.08 -18.11
C LYS A 330 -8.81 8.09 -17.59
N ILE A 331 -9.47 9.23 -17.73
CA ILE A 331 -10.86 9.45 -17.29
C ILE A 331 -11.72 9.67 -18.52
N SER A 332 -12.82 8.92 -18.64
CA SER A 332 -13.79 9.15 -19.71
C SER A 332 -14.46 10.51 -19.54
N THR A 333 -14.54 11.30 -20.60
CA THR A 333 -15.30 12.54 -20.58
C THR A 333 -16.80 12.27 -20.81
N ASN A 334 -17.64 13.27 -20.53
CA ASN A 334 -19.09 13.18 -20.79
C ASN A 334 -19.43 12.90 -22.27
N THR A 335 -18.49 13.15 -23.18
CA THR A 335 -18.52 12.70 -24.57
C THR A 335 -18.08 11.24 -24.68
N LYS A 336 -18.98 10.36 -25.13
CA LYS A 336 -18.70 8.93 -25.34
C LYS A 336 -17.41 8.75 -26.15
N ASN A 337 -16.52 7.86 -25.70
CA ASN A 337 -15.25 7.47 -26.33
C ASN A 337 -14.10 8.48 -26.32
N VAL A 338 -14.21 9.59 -25.59
CA VAL A 338 -13.08 10.51 -25.37
C VAL A 338 -12.53 10.31 -23.96
N TYR A 339 -11.21 10.15 -23.85
CA TYR A 339 -10.50 10.04 -22.58
C TYR A 339 -9.59 11.25 -22.41
N THR A 340 -9.56 11.80 -21.21
CA THR A 340 -8.50 12.75 -20.83
C THR A 340 -7.40 11.98 -20.12
N THR A 341 -6.18 12.07 -20.65
CA THR A 341 -4.97 11.53 -20.02
C THR A 341 -4.35 12.59 -19.11
N LEU A 342 -4.10 12.22 -17.86
CA LEU A 342 -3.53 13.09 -16.82
C LEU A 342 -2.34 12.40 -16.17
N HIS A 343 -1.33 13.16 -15.74
CA HIS A 343 -0.34 12.62 -14.81
C HIS A 343 -1.04 12.13 -13.54
N ALA A 344 -0.73 10.92 -13.08
CA ALA A 344 -1.33 10.36 -11.88
C ALA A 344 -1.12 11.29 -10.67
N TYR A 345 0.10 11.84 -10.50
CA TYR A 345 0.37 12.80 -9.44
C TYR A 345 -0.51 14.05 -9.51
N CYS A 346 -0.71 14.61 -10.70
CA CYS A 346 -1.51 15.83 -10.88
C CYS A 346 -2.98 15.63 -10.50
N ILE A 347 -3.61 14.53 -10.92
CA ILE A 347 -5.03 14.30 -10.60
C ILE A 347 -5.25 14.04 -9.11
N PHE A 348 -4.34 13.32 -8.44
CA PHE A 348 -4.44 13.12 -6.99
C PHE A 348 -4.20 14.41 -6.21
N LYS A 349 -3.24 15.25 -6.64
CA LYS A 349 -3.08 16.60 -6.08
C LYS A 349 -4.35 17.44 -6.27
N TYR A 350 -5.01 17.33 -7.43
CA TYR A 350 -6.26 18.03 -7.71
C TYR A 350 -7.43 17.53 -6.84
N PHE A 351 -7.51 16.22 -6.58
CA PHE A 351 -8.47 15.66 -5.62
C PHE A 351 -8.22 16.19 -4.21
N HIS A 352 -6.96 16.27 -3.77
CA HIS A 352 -6.63 16.84 -2.47
C HIS A 352 -7.09 18.30 -2.35
N THR A 353 -6.88 19.12 -3.38
CA THR A 353 -7.35 20.51 -3.39
C THR A 353 -8.88 20.60 -3.32
N GLN A 354 -9.61 19.72 -4.00
CA GLN A 354 -11.09 19.67 -3.88
C GLN A 354 -11.53 19.34 -2.46
N LEU A 355 -10.84 18.41 -1.78
CA LEU A 355 -11.12 18.09 -0.38
C LEU A 355 -10.85 19.28 0.54
N ASP A 356 -9.73 19.98 0.36
CA ASP A 356 -9.37 21.12 1.20
C ASP A 356 -10.32 22.32 1.00
N THR A 357 -10.74 22.58 -0.24
CA THR A 357 -11.75 23.58 -0.54
C THR A 357 -13.08 23.21 0.09
N ALA A 358 -13.53 21.96 -0.10
CA ALA A 358 -14.74 21.47 0.55
C ALA A 358 -14.66 21.62 2.09
N LYS A 359 -13.58 21.21 2.76
CA LYS A 359 -13.44 21.40 4.22
C LYS A 359 -13.65 22.85 4.68
N LYS A 360 -13.20 23.82 3.88
CA LYS A 360 -13.34 25.26 4.20
C LYS A 360 -14.76 25.77 3.94
N ASP A 361 -15.40 25.27 2.90
CA ASP A 361 -16.75 25.68 2.49
C ASP A 361 -17.85 24.98 3.32
N PHE A 362 -17.54 23.84 3.97
CA PHE A 362 -18.44 23.00 4.78
C PHE A 362 -18.83 23.61 6.15
N LEU A 363 -19.26 24.87 6.16
CA LEU A 363 -20.01 25.49 7.27
C LEU A 363 -21.53 25.21 7.19
N GLY A 364 -21.99 24.25 6.36
CA GLY A 364 -23.40 23.87 6.28
C GLY A 364 -23.69 22.51 5.60
N ASN A 365 -24.14 21.53 6.40
CA ASN A 365 -25.19 20.52 6.18
C ASN A 365 -25.39 19.75 4.83
N SER A 366 -24.48 19.72 3.85
CA SER A 366 -24.59 18.73 2.75
C SER A 366 -23.53 17.63 2.86
N GLU A 367 -23.93 16.41 3.22
CA GLU A 367 -23.01 15.28 3.45
C GLU A 367 -22.42 14.67 2.16
N GLN A 368 -23.01 14.95 0.99
CA GLN A 368 -22.59 14.37 -0.29
C GLN A 368 -21.42 15.14 -0.94
N PHE A 369 -20.40 14.41 -1.38
CA PHE A 369 -19.24 14.99 -2.07
C PHE A 369 -18.84 14.10 -3.25
N GLU A 370 -18.53 14.71 -4.39
CA GLU A 370 -18.08 13.98 -5.56
C GLU A 370 -16.81 14.60 -6.12
N PHE A 371 -15.78 13.77 -6.32
CA PHE A 371 -14.60 14.19 -7.05
C PHE A 371 -14.95 14.49 -8.50
N ARG A 372 -14.37 15.55 -9.04
CA ARG A 372 -14.44 15.87 -10.46
C ARG A 372 -13.03 15.91 -11.04
N CYS A 373 -12.89 15.52 -12.31
CA CYS A 373 -11.69 15.84 -13.07
C CYS A 373 -11.76 17.29 -13.59
N PRO A 374 -10.66 17.88 -14.09
CA PRO A 374 -10.67 19.23 -14.67
C PRO A 374 -11.67 19.39 -15.83
N MET A 375 -11.97 18.31 -16.55
CA MET A 375 -12.99 18.27 -17.61
C MET A 375 -14.41 18.06 -17.06
N ARG A 376 -14.62 18.30 -15.76
CA ARG A 376 -15.89 18.24 -15.01
C ARG A 376 -16.60 16.88 -15.00
N SER A 377 -15.93 15.83 -15.47
CA SER A 377 -16.46 14.47 -15.40
C SER A 377 -16.37 13.98 -13.95
N VAL A 378 -17.47 13.38 -13.48
CA VAL A 378 -17.57 12.89 -12.11
C VAL A 378 -16.75 11.62 -11.95
N VAL A 379 -15.94 11.57 -10.92
CA VAL A 379 -15.17 10.40 -10.50
C VAL A 379 -15.86 9.80 -9.28
N ASN A 380 -16.63 8.74 -9.52
CA ASN A 380 -17.48 8.15 -8.51
C ASN A 380 -16.93 6.80 -8.02
N PHE A 381 -16.42 6.78 -6.79
CA PHE A 381 -15.90 5.57 -6.13
C PHE A 381 -17.00 4.63 -5.59
N LYS A 382 -18.29 5.02 -5.62
CA LYS A 382 -19.43 4.17 -5.25
C LYS A 382 -19.54 2.91 -6.08
N LYS A 383 -19.01 2.90 -7.31
CA LYS A 383 -18.94 1.67 -8.12
C LYS A 383 -17.93 0.64 -7.57
N CYS A 384 -17.02 1.08 -6.70
CA CYS A 384 -16.04 0.23 -6.05
C CYS A 384 -16.48 -0.20 -4.63
N TYR A 385 -17.69 0.19 -4.24
CA TYR A 385 -18.27 -0.06 -2.93
C TYR A 385 -18.68 -1.51 -2.71
N ASP A 386 -18.38 -2.06 -1.53
CA ASP A 386 -18.81 -3.39 -1.03
C ASP A 386 -18.78 -4.49 -2.12
N ASN A 387 -17.75 -4.44 -2.96
CA ASN A 387 -17.66 -5.26 -4.16
C ASN A 387 -16.81 -6.51 -3.93
N ILE A 388 -16.43 -6.79 -2.68
CA ILE A 388 -15.55 -7.92 -2.36
C ILE A 388 -16.14 -9.25 -2.84
N ASP A 389 -17.45 -9.43 -2.69
CA ASP A 389 -18.18 -10.61 -3.17
C ASP A 389 -18.07 -10.74 -4.68
N LYS A 390 -18.32 -9.64 -5.40
CA LYS A 390 -18.21 -9.60 -6.85
C LYS A 390 -16.78 -9.90 -7.31
N ILE A 391 -15.78 -9.28 -6.68
CA ILE A 391 -14.36 -9.50 -7.01
C ILE A 391 -13.99 -10.97 -6.80
N ILE A 392 -14.37 -11.54 -5.66
CA ILE A 392 -14.11 -12.93 -5.32
C ILE A 392 -14.80 -13.87 -6.32
N ASN A 393 -16.06 -13.63 -6.62
CA ASN A 393 -16.82 -14.44 -7.56
C ASN A 393 -16.24 -14.37 -8.98
N ASP A 394 -15.88 -13.17 -9.45
CA ASP A 394 -15.27 -12.98 -10.77
C ASP A 394 -13.90 -13.67 -10.85
N LYS A 395 -13.07 -13.52 -9.82
CA LYS A 395 -11.79 -14.24 -9.71
C LYS A 395 -11.94 -15.74 -9.65
N MET A 396 -13.05 -16.29 -9.14
CA MET A 396 -13.27 -17.73 -9.11
C MET A 396 -13.73 -18.29 -10.45
N LYS A 397 -14.29 -17.46 -11.34
CA LYS A 397 -14.73 -17.85 -12.70
C LYS A 397 -13.58 -17.88 -13.71
N THR A 398 -12.58 -17.02 -13.54
CA THR A 398 -11.32 -17.02 -14.29
C THR A 398 -10.37 -18.10 -13.79
#